data_AF-A0A7X2PA99-F1
#
_entry.id   AF-A0A7X2PA99-F1
#
_cell.length_a   1.000
_cell.length_b   1.000
_cell.length_c   1.000
_cell.angle_alpha   90.00
_cell.angle_beta   90.00
_cell.angle_gamma   90.00
#
_symmetry.space_group_name_H-M   'P 1'
#
loop_
_entity.id
_entity.type
_entity.pdbx_description
1 polymer ?
#
loop_
_entity_poly.entity_id
_entity_poly.type
_entity_poly.pdbx_seq_one_letter_code
_entity_poly.pdbx_strand_id
1 'polypeptide(L)'
;MYELIVAPEKLKAQAEAVKNDIRKMQKTMEMMATRVRNTKSYWKGDAGESFRGKFEEQNKNAGQVAADIRLMPDDLLKIAGIYEETEAANKDMADALLSGMIRD
;
A
#
# COMPACT_ATOMS: atom_id res chain seq x y z
N MET A 1 -13.44 1.94 27.20
CA MET A 1 -11.98 1.80 27.12
C MET A 1 -11.68 1.06 25.82
N TYR A 2 -11.24 1.77 24.78
CA TYR A 2 -10.86 1.13 23.52
C TYR A 2 -9.42 0.64 23.66
N GLU A 3 -9.24 -0.68 23.80
CA GLU A 3 -7.91 -1.30 23.81
C GLU A 3 -7.30 -1.27 22.39
N LEU A 4 -6.05 -0.84 22.30
CA LEU A 4 -5.23 -0.88 21.10
C LEU A 4 -4.99 -2.34 20.68
N ILE A 5 -5.53 -2.76 19.54
CA ILE A 5 -5.14 -4.05 18.94
C ILE A 5 -3.80 -3.89 18.18
N VAL A 6 -3.48 -2.69 17.67
CA VAL A 6 -2.25 -2.41 16.90
C VAL A 6 -1.76 -0.98 17.15
N ALA A 7 -0.46 -0.81 17.40
CA ALA A 7 0.17 0.50 17.61
C ALA A 7 0.27 1.32 16.30
N PRO A 8 0.04 2.66 16.31
CA PRO A 8 0.13 3.51 15.12
C PRO A 8 1.46 3.39 14.35
N GLU A 9 2.58 3.27 15.07
CA GLU A 9 3.90 3.06 14.46
C GLU A 9 4.00 1.76 13.65
N LYS A 10 3.32 0.69 14.09
CA LYS A 10 3.26 -0.57 13.33
C LYS A 10 2.44 -0.39 12.05
N LEU A 11 1.37 0.41 12.09
CA LEU A 11 0.56 0.72 10.90
C LEU A 11 1.37 1.53 9.89
N LYS A 12 2.11 2.55 10.35
CA LYS A 12 3.03 3.35 9.51
C LYS A 12 4.12 2.48 8.87
N ALA A 13 4.78 1.65 9.66
CA ALA A 13 5.82 0.74 9.16
C ALA A 13 5.27 -0.24 8.11
N GLN A 14 4.09 -0.81 8.36
CA GLN A 14 3.45 -1.72 7.42
C GLN A 14 3.01 -1.02 6.12
N ALA A 15 2.50 0.20 6.22
CA ALA A 15 2.14 1.01 5.05
C ALA A 15 3.36 1.26 4.15
N GLU A 16 4.51 1.62 4.72
CA GLU A 16 5.75 1.81 3.96
C GLU A 16 6.31 0.51 3.38
N ALA A 17 6.21 -0.61 4.11
CA ALA A 17 6.58 -1.93 3.58
C ALA A 17 5.75 -2.29 2.34
N VAL A 18 4.43 -2.14 2.42
CA VAL A 18 3.51 -2.41 1.30
C VAL A 18 3.80 -1.49 0.11
N LYS A 19 4.04 -0.19 0.34
CA LYS A 19 4.45 0.74 -0.74
C LYS A 19 5.72 0.28 -1.44
N ASN A 20 6.71 -0.19 -0.69
CA ASN A 20 7.96 -0.67 -1.26
C ASN A 20 7.77 -1.95 -2.08
N ASP A 21 6.92 -2.86 -1.63
CA ASP A 21 6.65 -4.10 -2.35
C ASP A 21 5.83 -3.87 -3.62
N ILE A 22 4.87 -2.94 -3.61
CA ILE A 22 4.18 -2.49 -4.83
C ILE A 22 5.17 -1.95 -5.86
N ARG A 23 6.12 -1.09 -5.44
CA ARG A 23 7.15 -0.54 -6.33
C ARG A 23 8.02 -1.64 -6.95
N LYS A 24 8.44 -2.63 -6.16
CA LYS A 24 9.22 -3.79 -6.65
C LYS A 24 8.42 -4.62 -7.65
N MET A 25 7.14 -4.84 -7.37
CA MET A 25 6.23 -5.57 -8.25
C MET A 25 6.09 -4.87 -9.60
N GLN A 26 5.81 -3.56 -9.61
CA GLN A 26 5.71 -2.75 -10.83
C GLN A 26 6.98 -2.82 -11.67
N LYS A 27 8.15 -2.63 -11.04
CA LYS A 27 9.44 -2.75 -11.73
C LYS A 27 9.65 -4.14 -12.35
N THR A 28 9.25 -5.19 -11.63
CA THR A 28 9.38 -6.57 -12.11
C THR A 28 8.48 -6.82 -13.32
N MET A 29 7.25 -6.36 -13.28
CA MET A 29 6.31 -6.44 -14.39
C MET A 29 6.81 -5.71 -15.63
N GLU A 30 7.37 -4.50 -15.47
CA GLU A 30 7.97 -3.75 -16.58
C GLU A 30 9.15 -4.47 -17.21
N MET A 31 10.02 -5.07 -16.38
CA MET A 31 11.14 -5.89 -16.87
C MET A 31 10.64 -7.12 -17.64
N MET A 32 9.63 -7.82 -17.12
CA MET A 32 9.02 -8.97 -17.80
C MET A 32 8.39 -8.57 -19.13
N ALA A 33 7.61 -7.49 -19.16
CA ALA A 33 7.00 -6.98 -20.38
C ALA A 33 8.04 -6.60 -21.44
N THR A 34 9.16 -6.01 -21.02
CA THR A 34 10.27 -5.69 -21.92
C THR A 34 10.91 -6.95 -22.50
N ARG A 35 11.18 -7.96 -21.66
CA ARG A 35 11.73 -9.24 -22.12
C ARG A 35 10.79 -9.96 -23.08
N VAL A 36 9.48 -9.97 -22.78
CA VAL A 36 8.47 -10.59 -23.62
C VAL A 36 8.36 -9.87 -24.97
N ARG A 37 8.39 -8.53 -24.99
CA ARG A 37 8.42 -7.76 -26.25
C ARG A 37 9.67 -8.06 -27.09
N ASN A 38 10.83 -8.19 -26.45
CA ASN A 38 12.09 -8.50 -27.14
C ASN A 38 12.07 -9.86 -27.85
N THR A 39 11.21 -10.80 -27.40
CA THR A 39 11.05 -12.10 -28.09
C THR A 39 10.58 -11.97 -29.53
N LYS A 40 9.95 -10.85 -29.92
CA LYS A 40 9.47 -10.58 -31.29
C LYS A 40 10.59 -10.68 -32.35
N SER A 41 11.83 -10.42 -31.95
CA SER A 41 13.00 -10.46 -32.86
C SER A 41 13.31 -11.87 -33.38
N TYR A 42 13.18 -12.90 -32.53
CA TYR A 42 13.54 -14.29 -32.85
C TYR A 42 12.35 -15.24 -32.89
N TRP A 43 11.24 -14.92 -32.19
CA TRP A 43 10.02 -15.72 -32.22
C TRP A 43 8.94 -15.04 -33.06
N LYS A 44 9.01 -15.32 -34.36
CA LYS A 44 8.12 -14.81 -35.39
C LYS A 44 6.95 -15.79 -35.62
N GLY A 45 5.86 -15.27 -36.18
CA GLY A 45 4.65 -16.04 -36.51
C GLY A 45 3.59 -16.03 -35.41
N ASP A 46 2.45 -16.64 -35.74
CA ASP A 46 1.18 -16.51 -35.00
C ASP A 46 1.27 -17.00 -33.54
N ALA A 47 2.06 -18.05 -33.29
CA ALA A 47 2.27 -18.55 -31.94
C ALA A 47 2.95 -17.52 -31.03
N GLY A 48 3.98 -16.83 -31.55
CA GLY A 48 4.68 -15.79 -30.80
C GLY A 48 3.80 -14.56 -30.57
N GLU A 49 2.98 -14.19 -31.55
CA GLU A 49 2.04 -13.08 -31.42
C GLU A 49 0.94 -13.40 -30.42
N SER A 50 0.36 -14.60 -30.49
CA SER A 50 -0.64 -15.09 -29.54
C SER A 50 -0.12 -15.10 -28.11
N PHE A 51 1.10 -15.58 -27.89
CA PHE A 51 1.72 -15.58 -26.56
C PHE A 51 1.92 -14.15 -26.03
N ARG A 52 2.46 -13.24 -26.85
CA ARG A 52 2.65 -11.83 -26.44
C ARG A 52 1.32 -11.17 -26.09
N GLY A 53 0.27 -11.38 -26.90
CA GLY A 53 -1.06 -10.86 -26.61
C GLY A 53 -1.63 -11.38 -25.28
N LYS A 54 -1.55 -12.70 -25.03
CA LYS A 54 -1.97 -13.28 -23.75
C LYS A 54 -1.17 -12.72 -22.57
N PHE A 55 0.14 -12.57 -22.73
CA PHE A 55 0.99 -11.99 -21.70
C PHE A 55 0.58 -10.54 -21.39
N GLU A 56 0.33 -9.72 -22.41
CA GLU A 56 -0.09 -8.33 -22.22
C GLU A 56 -1.41 -8.22 -21.47
N GLU A 57 -2.37 -9.10 -21.75
CA GLU A 57 -3.63 -9.18 -21.02
C GLU A 57 -3.41 -9.53 -19.54
N GLN A 58 -2.61 -10.56 -19.25
CA GLN A 58 -2.29 -10.93 -17.87
C GLN A 58 -1.53 -9.83 -17.14
N ASN A 59 -0.60 -9.15 -17.83
CA ASN A 59 0.17 -8.06 -17.26
C ASN A 59 -0.72 -6.84 -16.95
N LYS A 60 -1.76 -6.59 -17.77
CA LYS A 60 -2.78 -5.57 -17.49
C LYS A 60 -3.59 -5.93 -16.25
N ASN A 61 -4.05 -7.17 -16.13
CA ASN A 61 -4.81 -7.63 -14.96
C ASN A 61 -3.98 -7.52 -13.67
N ALA A 62 -2.73 -7.95 -13.69
CA ALA A 62 -1.80 -7.78 -12.57
C ALA A 62 -1.58 -6.30 -12.22
N GLY A 63 -1.58 -5.42 -13.24
CA GLY A 63 -1.43 -3.97 -13.04
C GLY A 63 -2.63 -3.35 -12.31
N GLN A 64 -3.84 -3.86 -12.58
CA GLN A 64 -5.04 -3.44 -11.87
C GLN A 64 -4.99 -3.86 -10.40
N VAL A 65 -4.62 -5.12 -10.13
CA VAL A 65 -4.47 -5.62 -8.75
C VAL A 65 -3.41 -4.80 -8.00
N ALA A 66 -2.30 -4.44 -8.66
CA ALA A 66 -1.30 -3.56 -8.08
C ALA A 66 -1.83 -2.16 -7.73
N ALA A 67 -2.75 -1.63 -8.52
CA ALA A 67 -3.40 -0.35 -8.26
C ALA A 67 -4.36 -0.44 -7.06
N ASP A 68 -5.11 -1.53 -6.95
CA ASP A 68 -6.03 -1.76 -5.83
C ASP A 68 -5.26 -1.87 -4.50
N ILE A 69 -4.17 -2.64 -4.47
CA ILE A 69 -3.30 -2.79 -3.30
C ILE A 69 -2.67 -1.45 -2.89
N ARG A 70 -2.44 -0.53 -3.85
CA ARG A 70 -1.86 0.80 -3.58
C ARG A 70 -2.78 1.70 -2.75
N LEU A 71 -4.08 1.44 -2.70
CA LEU A 71 -5.00 2.20 -1.86
C LEU A 71 -4.87 1.82 -0.36
N MET A 72 -4.48 0.57 -0.06
CA MET A 72 -4.43 0.06 1.31
C MET A 72 -3.41 0.79 2.22
N PRO A 73 -2.19 1.15 1.78
CA PRO A 73 -1.27 1.97 2.58
C PRO A 73 -1.83 3.33 2.97
N ASP A 74 -2.56 3.99 2.09
CA ASP A 74 -3.13 5.31 2.36
C ASP A 74 -4.23 5.21 3.41
N ASP A 75 -5.04 4.14 3.36
CA ASP A 75 -6.02 3.81 4.40
C ASP A 75 -5.36 3.52 5.76
N LEU A 76 -4.26 2.75 5.78
CA LEU A 76 -3.49 2.47 7.00
C LEU A 76 -2.94 3.75 7.64
N LEU A 77 -2.43 4.68 6.81
CA LEU A 77 -1.91 5.96 7.29
C LEU A 77 -3.02 6.87 7.80
N LYS A 78 -4.18 6.88 7.12
CA LYS A 78 -5.36 7.63 7.57
C LYS A 78 -5.84 7.14 8.94
N ILE A 79 -5.91 5.82 9.12
CA ILE A 79 -6.25 5.21 10.40
C ILE A 79 -5.25 5.63 11.48
N ALA A 80 -3.95 5.55 11.20
CA ALA A 80 -2.91 5.97 12.15
C ALA A 80 -3.05 7.44 12.56
N GLY A 81 -3.32 8.35 11.61
CA GLY A 81 -3.51 9.78 11.90
C GLY A 81 -4.74 10.07 12.77
N ILE A 82 -5.89 9.45 12.45
CA ILE A 82 -7.13 9.60 13.25
C ILE A 82 -6.88 9.16 14.71
N TYR A 83 -6.10 8.10 14.91
CA TYR A 83 -5.77 7.64 16.26
C TYR A 83 -4.87 8.62 17.02
N GLU A 84 -3.82 9.15 16.37
CA GLU A 84 -2.92 10.13 17.01
C GLU A 84 -3.66 11.40 17.42
N GLU A 85 -4.57 11.90 16.57
CA GLU A 85 -5.41 13.06 16.87
C GLU A 85 -6.35 12.80 18.05
N THR A 86 -6.98 11.61 18.08
CA THR A 86 -7.90 11.23 19.17
C THR A 86 -7.16 11.06 20.49
N GLU A 87 -5.96 10.49 20.48
CA GLU A 87 -5.14 10.33 21.68
C GLU A 87 -4.67 11.67 22.23
N ALA A 88 -4.25 12.59 21.36
CA ALA A 88 -3.90 13.96 21.75
C ALA A 88 -5.09 14.68 22.41
N ALA A 89 -6.28 14.61 21.79
CA ALA A 89 -7.49 15.23 22.35
C ALA A 89 -7.87 14.64 23.71
N ASN A 90 -7.77 13.31 23.88
CA ASN A 90 -8.03 12.65 25.15
C ASN A 90 -7.02 13.05 26.23
N LYS A 91 -5.74 13.21 25.87
CA LYS A 91 -4.71 13.67 26.80
C LYS A 91 -4.96 15.10 27.23
N ASP A 92 -5.27 16.00 26.29
CA ASP A 92 -5.60 17.40 26.59
C ASP A 92 -6.82 17.50 27.51
N MET A 93 -7.86 16.69 27.29
CA MET A 93 -9.02 16.61 28.19
C MET A 93 -8.66 16.05 29.57
N ALA A 94 -7.83 15.01 29.64
CA ALA A 94 -7.38 14.42 30.89
C ALA A 94 -6.51 15.40 31.70
N ASP A 95 -5.60 16.11 31.05
CA ASP A 95 -4.75 17.14 31.65
C ASP A 95 -5.59 18.33 32.14
N ALA A 96 -6.63 18.73 31.39
CA ALA A 96 -7.58 19.76 31.82
C ALA A 96 -8.39 19.32 33.06
N LEU A 97 -8.83 18.07 33.11
CA LEU A 97 -9.52 17.51 34.28
C LEU A 97 -8.59 17.44 35.50
N LEU A 98 -7.36 16.94 35.34
CA LEU A 98 -6.34 16.89 36.40
C LEU A 98 -5.99 18.29 36.92
N SER A 99 -5.82 19.27 36.02
CA SER A 99 -5.54 20.65 36.41
C SER A 99 -6.71 21.30 37.17
N GLY A 100 -7.95 20.96 36.83
CA GLY A 100 -9.13 21.37 37.58
C GLY A 100 -9.18 20.75 38.98
N MET A 101 -8.82 19.47 39.11
CA MET A 101 -8.83 18.74 40.38
C MET A 101 -7.70 19.12 41.35
N ILE A 102 -6.57 19.65 40.87
CA ILE A 102 -5.44 20.09 41.71
C ILE A 102 -5.67 21.50 42.30
N ARG A 103 -6.70 22.20 41.84
CA ARG A 103 -6.97 23.60 42.20
C ARG A 103 -8.06 23.80 43.25
N ASP A 104 -8.65 22.72 43.74
CA ASP A 104 -9.56 22.63 44.92
C ASP A 104 -8.86 21.92 46.09
#